data_AF-A0A951J3J6-F1
#
_entry.id   AF-A0A951J3J6-F1
#
_cell.length_a   1.000
_cell.length_b   1.000
_cell.length_c   1.000
_cell.angle_alpha   90.00
_cell.angle_beta   90.00
_cell.angle_gamma   90.00
#
_symmetry.space_group_name_H-M   'P 1'
#
loop_
_entity.id
_entity.type
_entity.pdbx_description
1 polymer ?
#
loop_
_entity_poly.entity_id
_entity_poly.type
_entity_poly.pdbx_seq_one_letter_code
_entity_poly.pdbx_strand_id
1 'polypeptide(L)'
;MTTTNFENWGIELEKVWDLKTAEDCVKFSELMYSLNGEEDSNYLHKLIDAIRLKDDSGVYESLYNAIWVFHPKLVGEILAQKLSELQKRMGKFDQVFRFYIPLPTAEVALHAFLEGAKQWTIAERRTAMAALKNWFIADEAWGSVLEKLGKPIAKTKESAIPEYWDENWRKRFVEGRQKGGEFSVSGIFWKKGKKVWLEDLDFLIEVLALNLGKDWRQIDTLTNPFWFYANKTVYPTFIEKLKELPREKQTEILDNIKRVNKNKFKQLNTEINGN
;
A
#
# COMPACT_ATOMS: atom_id res chain seq x y z
N MET A 1 -0.58 29.92 -15.76
CA MET A 1 -1.32 29.89 -14.49
C MET A 1 -0.83 31.06 -13.66
N THR A 2 -1.73 31.93 -13.19
CA THR A 2 -1.43 33.01 -12.25
C THR A 2 -1.12 32.40 -10.90
N THR A 3 0.12 32.52 -10.41
CA THR A 3 0.51 32.13 -9.06
C THR A 3 -0.03 33.17 -8.08
N THR A 4 -1.13 32.85 -7.41
CA THR A 4 -1.65 33.66 -6.31
C THR A 4 -0.69 33.54 -5.13
N ASN A 5 -0.02 34.63 -4.75
CA ASN A 5 0.85 34.66 -3.57
C ASN A 5 -0.03 34.89 -2.32
N PHE A 6 -0.04 33.95 -1.39
CA PHE A 6 -0.86 34.03 -0.17
C PHE A 6 -0.01 34.53 1.01
N GLU A 7 -0.04 35.84 1.29
CA GLU A 7 0.72 36.46 2.41
C GLU A 7 0.43 35.82 3.79
N ASN A 8 -0.73 35.14 3.95
CA ASN A 8 -1.14 34.43 5.17
C ASN A 8 -1.47 32.95 4.91
N TRP A 9 -0.70 32.28 4.05
CA TRP A 9 -0.94 30.91 3.58
C TRP A 9 -1.36 29.93 4.69
N GLY A 10 -0.68 29.93 5.84
CA GLY A 10 -0.99 29.02 6.94
C GLY A 10 -2.36 29.24 7.58
N ILE A 11 -2.79 30.50 7.71
CA ILE A 11 -4.13 30.84 8.23
C ILE A 11 -5.20 30.44 7.21
N GLU A 12 -4.92 30.65 5.92
CA GLU A 12 -5.83 30.27 4.85
C GLU A 12 -5.98 28.74 4.73
N LEU A 13 -4.89 27.99 4.91
CA LEU A 13 -4.92 26.53 4.97
C LEU A 13 -5.81 26.04 6.11
N GLU A 14 -5.65 26.60 7.32
CA GLU A 14 -6.43 26.19 8.50
C GLU A 14 -7.95 26.35 8.30
N LYS A 15 -8.38 27.34 7.50
CA LYS A 15 -9.80 27.56 7.18
C LYS A 15 -10.38 26.45 6.30
N VAL A 16 -9.57 25.87 5.41
CA VAL A 16 -10.03 24.89 4.40
C VAL A 16 -9.55 23.47 4.65
N TRP A 17 -8.76 23.23 5.70
CA TRP A 17 -8.18 21.93 6.02
C TRP A 17 -9.23 20.81 6.12
N ASP A 18 -10.38 21.08 6.75
CA ASP A 18 -11.43 20.06 6.91
C ASP A 18 -12.19 19.75 5.60
N LEU A 19 -11.95 20.50 4.52
CA LEU A 19 -12.48 20.25 3.17
C LEU A 19 -14.00 19.97 3.14
N LYS A 20 -14.79 20.85 3.78
CA LYS A 20 -16.22 20.63 4.01
C LYS A 20 -17.07 20.89 2.76
N THR A 21 -16.57 21.72 1.86
CA THR A 21 -17.27 22.16 0.65
C THR A 21 -16.42 21.97 -0.60
N ALA A 22 -17.05 22.01 -1.78
CA ALA A 22 -16.33 21.98 -3.05
C ALA A 22 -15.40 23.21 -3.21
N GLU A 23 -15.81 24.37 -2.71
CA GLU A 23 -15.00 25.58 -2.69
C GLU A 23 -13.75 25.41 -1.81
N ASP A 24 -13.88 24.73 -0.65
CA ASP A 24 -12.72 24.40 0.19
C ASP A 24 -11.71 23.52 -0.56
N CYS A 25 -12.17 22.53 -1.33
CA CYS A 25 -11.29 21.66 -2.12
C CYS A 25 -10.52 22.42 -3.21
N VAL A 26 -11.19 23.36 -3.89
CA VAL A 26 -10.55 24.22 -4.91
C VAL A 26 -9.50 25.10 -4.24
N LYS A 27 -9.88 25.83 -3.18
CA LYS A 27 -8.98 26.73 -2.47
C LYS A 27 -7.80 25.99 -1.82
N PHE A 28 -8.04 24.81 -1.26
CA PHE A 28 -6.98 23.96 -0.73
C PHE A 28 -5.96 23.62 -1.82
N SER A 29 -6.42 23.23 -3.01
CA SER A 29 -5.53 22.92 -4.13
C SER A 29 -4.76 24.15 -4.62
N GLU A 30 -5.41 25.32 -4.70
CA GLU A 30 -4.74 26.58 -5.05
C GLU A 30 -3.65 26.95 -4.05
N LEU A 31 -3.90 26.76 -2.74
CA LEU A 31 -2.88 26.95 -1.70
C LEU A 31 -1.70 26.00 -1.91
N MET A 32 -1.94 24.73 -2.22
CA MET A 32 -0.86 23.77 -2.49
C MET A 32 -0.04 24.17 -3.73
N TYR A 33 -0.70 24.57 -4.82
CA TYR A 33 -0.04 24.98 -6.07
C TYR A 33 0.65 26.35 -5.99
N SER A 34 0.37 27.15 -4.96
CA SER A 34 1.09 28.41 -4.72
C SER A 34 2.49 28.21 -4.17
N LEU A 35 2.78 27.03 -3.61
CA LEU A 35 4.08 26.73 -3.01
C LEU A 35 5.14 26.44 -4.08
N ASN A 36 6.35 26.97 -3.88
CA ASN A 36 7.47 26.81 -4.82
C ASN A 36 8.68 26.09 -4.22
N GLY A 37 8.64 25.73 -2.93
CA GLY A 37 9.68 24.98 -2.23
C GLY A 37 10.79 25.84 -1.63
N GLU A 38 10.72 27.16 -1.80
CA GLU A 38 11.60 28.14 -1.15
C GLU A 38 11.09 28.52 0.25
N GLU A 39 9.90 28.07 0.64
CA GLU A 39 9.33 28.30 1.95
C GLU A 39 10.08 27.55 3.06
N ASP A 40 9.89 27.99 4.31
CA ASP A 40 10.58 27.41 5.46
C ASP A 40 10.02 26.04 5.89
N SER A 41 10.72 25.40 6.84
CA SER A 41 10.32 24.11 7.40
C SER A 41 8.92 24.09 8.05
N ASN A 42 8.42 25.23 8.52
CA ASN A 42 7.11 25.31 9.15
C ASN A 42 5.98 25.04 8.16
N TYR A 43 6.15 25.43 6.90
CA TYR A 43 5.19 25.12 5.85
C TYR A 43 5.10 23.61 5.63
N LEU A 44 6.24 22.93 5.52
CA LEU A 44 6.27 21.49 5.35
C LEU A 44 5.70 20.74 6.57
N HIS A 45 5.96 21.22 7.80
CA HIS A 45 5.26 20.70 8.99
C HIS A 45 3.75 20.85 8.89
N LYS A 46 3.26 22.03 8.49
CA LYS A 46 1.82 22.28 8.32
C LYS A 46 1.19 21.42 7.23
N LEU A 47 1.89 21.20 6.10
CA LEU A 47 1.42 20.30 5.03
C LEU A 47 1.23 18.86 5.53
N ILE A 48 2.20 18.33 6.27
CA ILE A 48 2.09 16.98 6.85
C ILE A 48 1.01 16.95 7.94
N ASP A 49 0.92 18.00 8.74
CA ASP A 49 -0.13 18.08 9.73
C ASP A 49 -1.50 18.10 9.04
N ALA A 50 -1.67 18.78 7.89
CA ALA A 50 -2.89 18.90 7.08
C ALA A 50 -3.56 17.57 6.67
N ILE A 51 -2.83 16.47 6.78
CA ILE A 51 -3.31 15.12 6.46
C ILE A 51 -4.27 14.63 7.55
N ARG A 52 -5.59 14.73 7.32
CA ARG A 52 -6.61 14.35 8.32
C ARG A 52 -7.85 13.63 7.77
N LEU A 53 -8.17 13.74 6.49
CA LEU A 53 -9.38 13.09 5.97
C LEU A 53 -9.20 11.57 5.89
N LYS A 54 -10.28 10.83 6.08
CA LYS A 54 -10.27 9.36 6.02
C LYS A 54 -10.30 8.83 4.59
N ASP A 55 -11.05 9.53 3.73
CA ASP A 55 -11.29 9.16 2.34
C ASP A 55 -10.57 10.13 1.41
N ASP A 56 -9.74 9.59 0.52
CA ASP A 56 -8.99 10.34 -0.49
C ASP A 56 -9.67 10.17 -1.85
N SER A 57 -10.44 11.18 -2.28
CA SER A 57 -11.00 11.26 -3.63
C SER A 57 -10.10 12.06 -4.59
N GLY A 58 -8.77 12.04 -4.38
CA GLY A 58 -7.79 12.79 -5.18
C GLY A 58 -7.52 14.21 -4.67
N VAL A 59 -8.23 14.66 -3.63
CA VAL A 59 -8.07 16.02 -3.08
C VAL A 59 -6.67 16.23 -2.48
N TYR A 60 -6.04 15.17 -1.98
CA TYR A 60 -4.67 15.25 -1.47
C TYR A 60 -3.58 15.12 -2.55
N GLU A 61 -3.93 14.95 -3.82
CA GLU A 61 -2.93 14.91 -4.89
C GLU A 61 -2.10 16.20 -4.99
N SER A 62 -2.77 17.35 -4.87
CA SER A 62 -2.10 18.65 -4.83
C SER A 62 -1.19 18.77 -3.59
N LEU A 63 -1.62 18.24 -2.43
CA LEU A 63 -0.81 18.19 -1.20
C LEU A 63 0.42 17.28 -1.35
N TYR A 64 0.26 16.10 -1.97
CA TYR A 64 1.37 15.19 -2.26
C TYR A 64 2.42 15.91 -3.09
N ASN A 65 2.01 16.55 -4.18
CA ASN A 65 2.92 17.27 -5.07
C ASN A 65 3.61 18.42 -4.34
N ALA A 66 2.87 19.22 -3.56
CA ALA A 66 3.41 20.37 -2.85
C ALA A 66 4.53 20.01 -1.86
N ILE A 67 4.40 18.90 -1.12
CA ILE A 67 5.46 18.43 -0.20
C ILE A 67 6.77 18.16 -0.94
N TRP A 68 6.70 17.55 -2.12
CA TRP A 68 7.87 17.13 -2.89
C TRP A 68 8.49 18.25 -3.74
N VAL A 69 7.91 19.46 -3.72
CA VAL A 69 8.53 20.66 -4.31
C VAL A 69 9.63 21.23 -3.38
N PHE A 70 9.55 20.99 -2.07
CA PHE A 70 10.57 21.42 -1.11
C PHE A 70 11.91 20.72 -1.35
N HIS A 71 12.99 21.34 -0.86
CA HIS A 71 14.32 20.76 -0.96
C HIS A 71 14.36 19.31 -0.41
N PRO A 72 14.82 18.30 -1.19
CA PRO A 72 14.69 16.89 -0.83
C PRO A 72 15.29 16.52 0.53
N LYS A 73 16.39 17.16 0.93
CA LYS A 73 17.00 16.96 2.25
C LYS A 73 16.03 17.31 3.39
N LEU A 74 15.37 18.46 3.29
CA LEU A 74 14.41 18.94 4.28
C LEU A 74 13.18 18.02 4.33
N VAL A 75 12.70 17.59 3.15
CA VAL A 75 11.62 16.59 3.03
C VAL A 75 11.97 15.32 3.80
N GLY A 76 13.16 14.75 3.55
CA GLY A 76 13.62 13.55 4.25
C GLY A 76 13.68 13.69 5.77
N GLU A 77 14.28 14.78 6.26
CA GLU A 77 14.39 15.07 7.69
C GLU A 77 13.02 15.15 8.38
N ILE A 78 12.09 15.94 7.80
CA ILE A 78 10.77 16.15 8.41
C ILE A 78 9.91 14.88 8.31
N LEU A 79 9.96 14.14 7.19
CA LEU A 79 9.26 12.86 7.08
C LEU A 79 9.75 11.86 8.14
N ALA A 80 11.05 11.83 8.45
CA ALA A 80 11.56 10.97 9.52
C ALA A 80 10.97 11.37 10.88
N GLN A 81 10.97 12.66 11.18
CA GLN A 81 10.45 13.18 12.45
C GLN A 81 8.94 12.90 12.62
N LYS A 82 8.15 13.07 11.56
CA LYS A 82 6.68 13.01 11.61
C LYS A 82 6.09 11.61 11.46
N LEU A 83 6.84 10.63 10.95
CA LEU A 83 6.31 9.30 10.62
C LEU A 83 5.55 8.63 11.78
N SER A 84 6.14 8.60 12.98
CA SER A 84 5.52 7.93 14.14
C SER A 84 4.20 8.59 14.56
N GLU A 85 4.17 9.92 14.62
CA GLU A 85 2.98 10.70 14.97
C GLU A 85 1.88 10.51 13.91
N LEU A 86 2.25 10.66 12.64
CA LEU A 86 1.33 10.52 11.52
C LEU A 86 0.75 9.11 11.43
N GLN A 87 1.57 8.08 11.68
CA GLN A 87 1.12 6.69 11.73
C GLN A 87 0.12 6.44 12.87
N LYS A 88 0.30 7.07 14.05
CA LYS A 88 -0.66 6.94 15.15
C LYS A 88 -2.01 7.57 14.81
N ARG A 89 -1.99 8.73 14.14
CA ARG A 89 -3.19 9.49 13.77
C ARG A 89 -3.93 8.88 12.58
N MET A 90 -3.20 8.57 11.51
CA MET A 90 -3.74 8.25 10.19
C MET A 90 -3.32 6.88 9.65
N GLY A 91 -2.51 6.11 10.36
CA GLY A 91 -1.88 4.88 9.84
C GLY A 91 -2.82 3.69 9.55
N LYS A 92 -4.12 3.84 9.78
CA LYS A 92 -5.16 2.90 9.32
C LYS A 92 -5.63 3.20 7.89
N PHE A 93 -5.27 4.35 7.34
CA PHE A 93 -5.64 4.82 6.00
C PHE A 93 -4.40 4.80 5.11
N ASP A 94 -4.60 4.46 3.83
CA ASP A 94 -3.50 4.34 2.85
C ASP A 94 -2.83 5.68 2.53
N GLN A 95 -3.41 6.79 2.95
CA GLN A 95 -2.87 8.13 2.72
C GLN A 95 -1.45 8.28 3.27
N VAL A 96 -1.17 7.76 4.47
CA VAL A 96 0.17 7.86 5.07
C VAL A 96 1.21 7.20 4.17
N PHE A 97 0.89 6.04 3.60
CA PHE A 97 1.78 5.37 2.65
C PHE A 97 2.04 6.24 1.42
N ARG A 98 1.00 6.85 0.83
CA ARG A 98 1.10 7.67 -0.39
C ARG A 98 2.10 8.82 -0.28
N PHE A 99 2.16 9.51 0.86
CA PHE A 99 3.12 10.60 1.09
C PHE A 99 4.58 10.14 0.99
N TYR A 100 4.83 8.90 1.36
CA TYR A 100 6.17 8.35 1.50
C TYR A 100 6.60 7.57 0.25
N ILE A 101 5.70 7.27 -0.70
CA ILE A 101 5.97 6.46 -1.90
C ILE A 101 7.25 6.89 -2.65
N PRO A 102 7.54 8.19 -2.88
CA PRO A 102 8.73 8.57 -3.64
C PRO A 102 10.05 8.37 -2.87
N LEU A 103 9.99 8.23 -1.55
CA LEU A 103 11.16 8.23 -0.67
C LEU A 103 12.19 7.14 -1.00
N PRO A 104 11.82 5.86 -1.25
CA PRO A 104 12.81 4.82 -1.56
C PRO A 104 13.66 5.11 -2.81
N THR A 105 13.13 5.89 -3.76
CA THR A 105 13.81 6.25 -5.01
C THR A 105 14.46 7.64 -4.99
N ALA A 106 14.08 8.51 -4.05
CA ALA A 106 14.62 9.86 -3.92
C ALA A 106 15.89 9.87 -3.05
N GLU A 107 17.07 9.61 -3.62
CA GLU A 107 18.32 9.35 -2.87
C GLU A 107 18.65 10.39 -1.79
N VAL A 108 18.56 11.68 -2.12
CA VAL A 108 18.86 12.78 -1.17
C VAL A 108 17.88 12.80 0.00
N ALA A 109 16.58 12.67 -0.29
CA ALA A 109 15.55 12.60 0.73
C ALA A 109 15.67 11.33 1.58
N LEU A 110 15.98 10.19 0.95
CA LEU A 110 16.19 8.93 1.63
C LEU A 110 17.36 9.01 2.60
N HIS A 111 18.49 9.57 2.18
CA HIS A 111 19.65 9.74 3.06
C HIS A 111 19.30 10.59 4.28
N ALA A 112 18.67 11.74 4.06
CA ALA A 112 18.25 12.65 5.11
C ALA A 112 17.21 12.00 6.07
N PHE A 113 16.29 11.21 5.52
CA PHE A 113 15.33 10.43 6.29
C PHE A 113 16.01 9.40 7.20
N LEU A 114 17.00 8.67 6.66
CA LEU A 114 17.75 7.66 7.42
C LEU A 114 18.58 8.28 8.55
N GLU A 115 19.17 9.46 8.32
CA GLU A 115 19.86 10.22 9.36
C GLU A 115 18.89 10.69 10.45
N GLY A 116 17.72 11.24 10.06
CA GLY A 116 16.67 11.61 11.00
C GLY A 116 16.14 10.43 11.81
N ALA A 117 16.03 9.25 11.19
CA ALA A 117 15.58 8.03 11.84
C ALA A 117 16.51 7.54 12.97
N LYS A 118 17.78 7.98 13.00
CA LYS A 118 18.71 7.68 14.11
C LYS A 118 18.28 8.35 15.41
N GLN A 119 17.50 9.43 15.33
CA GLN A 119 17.02 10.19 16.49
C GLN A 119 15.71 9.64 17.07
N TRP A 120 15.12 8.62 16.45
CA TRP A 120 13.89 8.02 16.96
C TRP A 120 14.08 7.41 18.34
N THR A 121 13.18 7.76 19.25
CA THR A 121 12.99 7.02 20.48
C THR A 121 12.60 5.56 20.19
N ILE A 122 12.73 4.68 21.19
CA ILE A 122 12.34 3.26 21.07
C ILE A 122 10.86 3.14 20.65
N ALA A 123 9.99 3.98 21.19
CA ALA A 123 8.56 3.97 20.88
C ALA A 123 8.29 4.40 19.43
N GLU A 124 8.94 5.48 18.97
CA GLU A 124 8.80 5.96 17.59
C GLU A 124 9.35 4.95 16.60
N ARG A 125 10.55 4.41 16.86
CA ARG A 125 11.16 3.39 16.03
C ARG A 125 10.25 2.17 15.92
N ARG A 126 9.64 1.72 17.02
CA ARG A 126 8.69 0.59 16.97
C ARG A 126 7.50 0.88 16.05
N THR A 127 6.89 2.06 16.18
CA THR A 127 5.74 2.46 15.34
C THR A 127 6.14 2.62 13.87
N ALA A 128 7.21 3.35 13.58
CA ALA A 128 7.73 3.57 12.24
C ALA A 128 8.09 2.23 11.56
N MET A 129 8.85 1.37 12.24
CA MET A 129 9.22 0.07 11.69
C MET A 129 8.02 -0.84 11.43
N ALA A 130 6.95 -0.75 12.22
CA ALA A 130 5.71 -1.47 11.94
C ALA A 130 5.03 -0.95 10.66
N ALA A 131 5.01 0.37 10.45
CA ALA A 131 4.48 0.98 9.24
C ALA A 131 5.30 0.57 7.99
N LEU A 132 6.62 0.74 8.03
CA LEU A 132 7.52 0.42 6.92
C LEU A 132 7.44 -1.06 6.53
N LYS A 133 7.29 -1.97 7.49
CA LYS A 133 7.05 -3.40 7.22
C LYS A 133 5.72 -3.67 6.52
N ASN A 134 4.68 -2.93 6.90
CA ASN A 134 3.39 -3.02 6.21
C ASN A 134 3.49 -2.43 4.80
N TRP A 135 4.24 -1.35 4.62
CA TRP A 135 4.47 -0.73 3.32
C TRP A 135 5.33 -1.60 2.41
N PHE A 136 6.28 -2.37 2.96
CA PHE A 136 7.01 -3.38 2.19
C PHE A 136 6.09 -4.43 1.55
N ILE A 137 5.00 -4.82 2.23
CA ILE A 137 3.99 -5.69 1.64
C ILE A 137 3.33 -4.99 0.45
N ALA A 138 3.07 -3.68 0.58
CA ALA A 138 2.42 -2.85 -0.43
C ALA A 138 3.37 -2.33 -1.53
N ASP A 139 4.69 -2.36 -1.35
CA ASP A 139 5.73 -1.95 -2.29
C ASP A 139 7.11 -2.41 -1.77
N GLU A 140 7.72 -3.37 -2.48
CA GLU A 140 9.01 -3.94 -2.09
C GLU A 140 10.18 -2.95 -2.17
N ALA A 141 10.02 -1.78 -2.81
CA ALA A 141 11.04 -0.73 -2.81
C ALA A 141 11.43 -0.33 -1.37
N TRP A 142 10.49 -0.42 -0.43
CA TRP A 142 10.71 -0.22 1.01
C TRP A 142 11.67 -1.23 1.65
N GLY A 143 11.93 -2.37 1.00
CA GLY A 143 12.90 -3.37 1.46
C GLY A 143 14.30 -2.77 1.59
N SER A 144 14.69 -1.90 0.65
CA SER A 144 15.98 -1.18 0.70
C SER A 144 16.07 -0.21 1.88
N VAL A 145 14.97 0.46 2.21
CA VAL A 145 14.89 1.37 3.36
C VAL A 145 15.00 0.59 4.67
N LEU A 146 14.28 -0.52 4.78
CA LEU A 146 14.31 -1.41 5.94
C LEU A 146 15.68 -2.03 6.17
N GLU A 147 16.38 -2.43 5.10
CA GLU A 147 17.76 -2.91 5.15
C GLU A 147 18.69 -1.82 5.70
N LYS A 148 18.63 -0.59 5.16
CA LYS A 148 19.42 0.55 5.64
C LYS A 148 19.11 0.92 7.11
N LEU A 149 17.92 0.63 7.60
CA LEU A 149 17.52 0.81 9.01
C LEU A 149 17.92 -0.36 9.93
N GLY A 150 18.64 -1.36 9.40
CA GLY A 150 19.14 -2.53 10.14
C GLY A 150 18.10 -3.63 10.37
N LYS A 151 17.03 -3.68 9.57
CA LYS A 151 16.02 -4.75 9.58
C LYS A 151 15.83 -5.30 8.17
N PRO A 152 16.83 -6.01 7.61
CA PRO A 152 16.67 -6.65 6.32
C PRO A 152 15.46 -7.58 6.36
N ILE A 153 14.59 -7.47 5.36
CA ILE A 153 13.53 -8.45 5.12
C ILE A 153 14.06 -9.42 4.09
N ALA A 154 13.97 -10.72 4.39
CA ALA A 154 14.28 -11.75 3.41
C ALA A 154 13.38 -11.57 2.19
N LYS A 155 13.98 -11.40 1.00
CA LYS A 155 13.22 -11.39 -0.25
C LYS A 155 12.42 -12.68 -0.33
N THR A 156 11.13 -12.55 -0.56
CA THR A 156 10.25 -13.70 -0.66
C THR A 156 10.60 -14.47 -1.93
N LYS A 157 11.11 -15.70 -1.82
CA LYS A 157 11.42 -16.51 -3.00
C LYS A 157 10.15 -16.85 -3.75
N GLU A 158 10.06 -16.42 -5.01
CA GLU A 158 8.93 -16.75 -5.86
C GLU A 158 8.85 -18.25 -6.12
N SER A 159 7.64 -18.80 -6.10
CA SER A 159 7.37 -20.14 -6.58
C SER A 159 7.57 -20.19 -8.09
N ALA A 160 8.01 -21.33 -8.63
CA ALA A 160 7.96 -21.55 -10.07
C ALA A 160 6.50 -21.58 -10.54
N ILE A 161 6.24 -21.11 -11.77
CA ILE A 161 4.92 -21.31 -12.40
C ILE A 161 4.87 -22.77 -12.85
N PRO A 162 3.85 -23.55 -12.47
CA PRO A 162 3.79 -24.96 -12.79
C PRO A 162 3.82 -25.22 -14.30
N GLU A 163 4.62 -26.21 -14.71
CA GLU A 163 4.80 -26.56 -16.13
C GLU A 163 3.56 -27.22 -16.72
N TYR A 164 2.74 -27.88 -15.89
CA TYR A 164 1.53 -28.59 -16.32
C TYR A 164 0.34 -27.67 -16.59
N TRP A 165 0.44 -26.37 -16.27
CA TRP A 165 -0.62 -25.40 -16.57
C TRP A 165 -0.78 -25.20 -18.08
N ASP A 166 -2.00 -24.87 -18.50
CA ASP A 166 -2.25 -24.45 -19.88
C ASP A 166 -1.31 -23.32 -20.30
N GLU A 167 -0.80 -23.40 -21.52
CA GLU A 167 0.22 -22.48 -22.03
C GLU A 167 -0.24 -21.02 -22.00
N ASN A 168 -1.54 -20.75 -22.21
CA ASN A 168 -2.06 -19.39 -22.13
C ASN A 168 -2.05 -18.86 -20.70
N TRP A 169 -2.35 -19.72 -19.71
CA TRP A 169 -2.24 -19.35 -18.30
C TRP A 169 -0.79 -19.11 -17.90
N ARG A 170 0.11 -20.02 -18.29
CA ARG A 170 1.56 -19.86 -18.03
C ARG A 170 2.08 -18.53 -18.56
N LYS A 171 1.81 -18.21 -19.83
CA LYS A 171 2.21 -16.93 -20.44
C LYS A 171 1.67 -15.72 -19.69
N ARG A 172 0.38 -15.72 -19.32
CA ARG A 172 -0.24 -14.61 -18.58
C ARG A 172 0.41 -14.37 -17.22
N PHE A 173 0.71 -15.44 -16.48
CA PHE A 173 1.36 -15.31 -15.17
C PHE A 173 2.83 -14.89 -15.30
N VAL A 174 3.56 -15.37 -16.31
CA VAL A 174 4.92 -14.90 -16.62
C VAL A 174 4.93 -13.40 -16.98
N GLU A 175 4.05 -12.98 -17.89
CA GLU A 175 3.92 -11.58 -18.31
C GLU A 175 3.51 -10.68 -17.13
N GLY A 176 2.59 -11.15 -16.28
CA GLY A 176 2.18 -10.45 -15.07
C GLY A 176 3.36 -10.20 -14.12
N ARG A 177 4.20 -11.21 -13.86
CA ARG A 177 5.42 -11.06 -13.04
C ARG A 177 6.40 -10.05 -13.64
N GLN A 178 6.62 -10.10 -14.95
CA GLN A 178 7.56 -9.19 -15.62
C GLN A 178 7.11 -7.73 -15.50
N LYS A 179 5.80 -7.48 -15.62
CA LYS A 179 5.23 -6.13 -15.59
C LYS A 179 4.94 -5.59 -14.18
N GLY A 180 5.34 -6.31 -13.12
CA GLY A 180 5.17 -5.84 -11.74
C GLY A 180 3.72 -5.54 -11.38
N GLY A 181 2.80 -6.39 -11.84
CA GLY A 181 1.39 -6.31 -11.46
C GLY A 181 0.56 -5.28 -12.23
N GLU A 182 1.09 -4.63 -13.28
CA GLU A 182 0.31 -3.73 -14.16
C GLU A 182 -0.86 -4.49 -14.84
N PHE A 183 -0.67 -5.79 -15.09
CA PHE A 183 -1.77 -6.73 -15.30
C PHE A 183 -2.15 -7.27 -13.94
N SER A 184 -3.16 -6.68 -13.33
CA SER A 184 -3.62 -7.21 -12.06
C SER A 184 -3.97 -8.69 -12.24
N VAL A 185 -3.72 -9.54 -11.24
CA VAL A 185 -4.30 -10.88 -11.17
C VAL A 185 -5.81 -10.76 -11.41
N SER A 186 -6.43 -9.66 -10.93
CA SER A 186 -7.77 -9.31 -11.38
C SER A 186 -7.90 -9.05 -12.90
N GLY A 187 -7.05 -8.31 -13.58
CA GLY A 187 -7.06 -8.18 -15.05
C GLY A 187 -6.81 -9.50 -15.81
N ILE A 188 -6.04 -10.42 -15.23
CA ILE A 188 -5.80 -11.79 -15.73
C ILE A 188 -7.09 -12.64 -15.65
N PHE A 189 -7.90 -12.41 -14.61
CA PHE A 189 -9.09 -13.18 -14.27
C PHE A 189 -10.44 -12.51 -14.60
N TRP A 190 -10.47 -11.19 -14.81
CA TRP A 190 -11.66 -10.33 -14.87
C TRP A 190 -11.82 -9.62 -16.22
N LYS A 191 -11.26 -10.19 -17.29
CA LYS A 191 -11.44 -9.61 -18.63
C LYS A 191 -12.93 -9.72 -19.04
N LYS A 192 -13.56 -8.59 -19.34
CA LYS A 192 -14.98 -8.46 -19.77
C LYS A 192 -16.05 -8.85 -18.73
N GLY A 193 -15.76 -8.72 -17.43
CA GLY A 193 -16.76 -8.91 -16.37
C GLY A 193 -17.28 -10.34 -16.20
N LYS A 194 -16.70 -11.32 -16.90
CA LYS A 194 -17.04 -12.74 -16.73
C LYS A 194 -16.21 -13.35 -15.60
N LYS A 195 -16.91 -13.88 -14.59
CA LYS A 195 -16.41 -14.53 -13.38
C LYS A 195 -15.90 -15.96 -13.61
N VAL A 196 -15.33 -16.26 -14.80
CA VAL A 196 -15.07 -17.63 -15.27
C VAL A 196 -14.23 -18.45 -14.28
N TRP A 197 -13.35 -17.81 -13.51
CA TRP A 197 -12.50 -18.49 -12.53
C TRP A 197 -13.18 -18.76 -11.18
N LEU A 198 -14.25 -18.03 -10.81
CA LEU A 198 -15.03 -18.38 -9.61
C LEU A 198 -15.77 -19.71 -9.80
N GLU A 199 -15.89 -20.16 -11.05
CA GLU A 199 -16.43 -21.48 -11.42
C GLU A 199 -15.33 -22.56 -11.45
N ASP A 200 -14.05 -22.18 -11.52
CA ASP A 200 -12.88 -23.07 -11.49
C ASP A 200 -12.06 -22.88 -10.19
N LEU A 201 -12.62 -23.41 -9.10
CA LEU A 201 -12.02 -23.33 -7.78
C LEU A 201 -10.70 -24.09 -7.66
N ASP A 202 -10.49 -25.13 -8.47
CA ASP A 202 -9.26 -25.91 -8.42
C ASP A 202 -8.10 -25.08 -8.94
N PHE A 203 -8.28 -24.41 -10.09
CA PHE A 203 -7.27 -23.52 -10.63
C PHE A 203 -6.95 -22.36 -9.68
N LEU A 204 -7.97 -21.77 -9.07
CA LEU A 204 -7.76 -20.74 -8.05
C LEU A 204 -6.91 -21.24 -6.87
N ILE A 205 -7.23 -22.41 -6.32
CA ILE A 205 -6.50 -22.97 -5.17
C ILE A 205 -5.03 -23.15 -5.52
N GLU A 206 -4.73 -23.60 -6.74
CA GLU A 206 -3.35 -23.68 -7.21
C GLU A 206 -2.67 -22.31 -7.29
N VAL A 207 -3.38 -21.30 -7.80
CA VAL A 207 -2.87 -19.92 -7.86
C VAL A 207 -2.61 -19.37 -6.46
N LEU A 208 -3.50 -19.63 -5.49
CA LEU A 208 -3.35 -19.20 -4.09
C LEU A 208 -2.19 -19.92 -3.37
N ALA A 209 -1.77 -21.09 -3.84
CA ALA A 209 -0.60 -21.79 -3.31
C ALA A 209 0.72 -21.20 -3.86
N LEU A 210 0.71 -20.59 -5.04
CA LEU A 210 1.91 -20.07 -5.68
C LEU A 210 2.37 -18.74 -5.12
N ASN A 211 3.58 -18.69 -4.56
CA ASN A 211 4.22 -17.44 -4.22
C ASN A 211 4.60 -16.63 -5.48
N LEU A 212 3.72 -15.75 -5.97
CA LEU A 212 3.95 -14.86 -7.12
C LEU A 212 4.90 -13.67 -6.89
N GLY A 213 5.54 -13.53 -5.71
CA GLY A 213 6.53 -12.46 -5.45
C GLY A 213 5.93 -11.07 -5.20
N LYS A 214 6.57 -10.03 -5.76
CA LYS A 214 6.28 -8.59 -5.56
C LYS A 214 4.82 -8.15 -5.76
N ASP A 215 4.00 -8.99 -6.41
CA ASP A 215 2.63 -8.70 -6.84
C ASP A 215 1.55 -9.42 -6.01
N TRP A 216 1.94 -10.11 -4.91
CA TRP A 216 1.01 -10.74 -3.97
C TRP A 216 -0.05 -9.82 -3.38
N ARG A 217 0.21 -8.51 -3.35
CA ARG A 217 -0.73 -7.43 -3.01
C ARG A 217 -2.12 -7.65 -3.60
N GLN A 218 -2.18 -8.30 -4.75
CA GLN A 218 -3.40 -8.52 -5.52
C GLN A 218 -4.16 -9.79 -5.14
N ILE A 219 -3.63 -10.66 -4.28
CA ILE A 219 -4.39 -11.79 -3.77
C ILE A 219 -5.52 -11.34 -2.86
N ASP A 220 -5.40 -10.20 -2.19
CA ASP A 220 -6.56 -9.57 -1.56
C ASP A 220 -7.64 -9.24 -2.59
N THR A 221 -7.28 -8.68 -3.76
CA THR A 221 -8.22 -8.36 -4.84
C THR A 221 -8.78 -9.58 -5.56
N LEU A 222 -7.97 -10.64 -5.72
CA LEU A 222 -8.40 -11.93 -6.28
C LEU A 222 -9.41 -12.58 -5.34
N THR A 223 -9.18 -12.50 -4.03
CA THR A 223 -10.02 -13.15 -3.03
C THR A 223 -11.26 -12.33 -2.70
N ASN A 224 -11.21 -10.99 -2.71
CA ASN A 224 -12.34 -10.08 -2.40
C ASN A 224 -13.71 -10.53 -2.97
N PRO A 225 -13.81 -10.97 -4.23
CA PRO A 225 -15.04 -11.49 -4.80
C PRO A 225 -15.71 -12.63 -4.03
N PHE A 226 -14.95 -13.51 -3.37
CA PHE A 226 -15.51 -14.50 -2.46
C PHE A 226 -16.23 -13.86 -1.28
N TRP A 227 -15.62 -12.87 -0.65
CA TRP A 227 -16.16 -12.25 0.57
C TRP A 227 -17.30 -11.28 0.28
N PHE A 228 -17.29 -10.60 -0.88
CA PHE A 228 -18.26 -9.55 -1.18
C PHE A 228 -19.36 -9.96 -2.17
N TYR A 229 -19.05 -10.77 -3.18
CA TYR A 229 -19.97 -11.03 -4.30
C TYR A 229 -20.44 -12.49 -4.39
N ALA A 230 -19.62 -13.44 -3.96
CA ALA A 230 -19.88 -14.88 -4.08
C ALA A 230 -19.91 -15.59 -2.72
N ASN A 231 -20.10 -14.82 -1.64
CA ASN A 231 -20.00 -15.30 -0.25
C ASN A 231 -21.02 -16.39 0.09
N LYS A 232 -22.20 -16.35 -0.53
CA LYS A 232 -23.24 -17.36 -0.30
C LYS A 232 -23.20 -18.54 -1.28
N THR A 233 -22.56 -18.36 -2.43
CA THR A 233 -22.68 -19.30 -3.56
C THR A 233 -21.42 -20.11 -3.79
N VAL A 234 -20.25 -19.49 -3.72
CA VAL A 234 -18.97 -20.14 -4.07
C VAL A 234 -18.06 -20.26 -2.85
N TYR A 235 -18.13 -19.30 -1.91
CA TYR A 235 -17.27 -19.31 -0.73
C TYR A 235 -17.38 -20.58 0.13
N PRO A 236 -18.58 -21.12 0.43
CA PRO A 236 -18.67 -22.36 1.21
C PRO A 236 -17.95 -23.53 0.53
N THR A 237 -18.12 -23.68 -0.78
CA THR A 237 -17.44 -24.71 -1.57
C THR A 237 -15.93 -24.50 -1.61
N PHE A 238 -15.47 -23.26 -1.70
CA PHE A 238 -14.05 -22.92 -1.60
C PHE A 238 -13.45 -23.36 -0.25
N ILE A 239 -14.15 -23.11 0.86
CA ILE A 239 -13.70 -23.54 2.19
C ILE A 239 -13.62 -25.06 2.30
N GLU A 240 -14.63 -25.79 1.82
CA GLU A 240 -14.61 -27.26 1.85
C GLU A 240 -13.46 -27.83 1.00
N LYS A 241 -13.27 -27.32 -0.23
CA LYS A 241 -12.11 -27.72 -1.04
C LYS A 241 -10.78 -27.41 -0.36
N LEU A 242 -10.67 -26.27 0.32
CA LEU A 242 -9.46 -25.89 1.04
C LEU A 242 -9.17 -26.84 2.21
N LYS A 243 -10.20 -27.31 2.94
CA LYS A 243 -10.06 -28.32 4.00
C LYS A 243 -9.62 -29.70 3.49
N GLU A 244 -10.02 -30.06 2.27
CA GLU A 244 -9.67 -31.33 1.64
C GLU A 244 -8.21 -31.40 1.15
N LEU A 245 -7.52 -30.26 1.03
CA LEU A 245 -6.13 -30.22 0.58
C LEU A 245 -5.16 -30.84 1.60
N PRO A 246 -4.00 -31.33 1.15
CA PRO A 246 -2.90 -31.66 2.06
C PRO A 246 -2.52 -30.47 2.95
N ARG A 247 -2.20 -30.74 4.22
CA ARG A 247 -1.88 -29.71 5.24
C ARG A 247 -0.76 -28.77 4.81
N GLU A 248 0.20 -29.26 4.05
CA GLU A 248 1.29 -28.46 3.49
C GLU A 248 0.75 -27.38 2.55
N LYS A 249 -0.12 -27.75 1.59
CA LYS A 249 -0.73 -26.84 0.63
C LYS A 249 -1.69 -25.85 1.31
N GLN A 250 -2.42 -26.28 2.34
CA GLN A 250 -3.23 -25.37 3.16
C GLN A 250 -2.35 -24.31 3.85
N THR A 251 -1.22 -24.74 4.42
CA THR A 251 -0.27 -23.88 5.11
C THR A 251 0.34 -22.87 4.14
N GLU A 252 0.74 -23.31 2.95
CA GLU A 252 1.24 -22.44 1.89
C GLU A 252 0.22 -21.34 1.56
N ILE A 253 -1.03 -21.71 1.24
CA ILE A 253 -2.12 -20.77 0.93
C ILE A 253 -2.36 -19.78 2.09
N LEU A 254 -2.39 -20.27 3.32
CA LEU A 254 -2.64 -19.43 4.50
C LEU A 254 -1.49 -18.44 4.74
N ASP A 255 -0.23 -18.87 4.66
CA ASP A 255 0.92 -17.99 4.84
C ASP A 255 0.99 -16.92 3.75
N ASN A 256 0.67 -17.32 2.54
CA ASN A 256 0.52 -16.47 1.38
C ASN A 256 -0.56 -15.39 1.57
N ILE A 257 -1.77 -15.76 2.01
CA ILE A 257 -2.84 -14.80 2.32
C ILE A 257 -2.46 -13.91 3.51
N LYS A 258 -1.82 -14.46 4.55
CA LYS A 258 -1.39 -13.74 5.75
C LYS A 258 -0.43 -12.60 5.46
N ARG A 259 0.42 -12.76 4.44
CA ARG A 259 1.35 -11.72 3.98
C ARG A 259 0.61 -10.48 3.49
N VAL A 260 -0.57 -10.64 2.92
CA VAL A 260 -1.31 -9.57 2.25
C VAL A 260 -2.45 -9.04 3.11
N ASN A 261 -3.20 -9.94 3.75
CA ASN A 261 -4.34 -9.60 4.58
C ASN A 261 -4.43 -10.50 5.83
N LYS A 262 -3.94 -9.96 6.96
CA LYS A 262 -3.97 -10.65 8.26
C LYS A 262 -5.39 -10.96 8.74
N ASN A 263 -6.39 -10.16 8.39
CA ASN A 263 -7.76 -10.37 8.83
C ASN A 263 -8.40 -11.54 8.07
N LYS A 264 -8.23 -11.59 6.74
CA LYS A 264 -8.67 -12.74 5.93
C LYS A 264 -7.94 -14.02 6.31
N PHE A 265 -6.63 -13.95 6.57
CA PHE A 265 -5.90 -15.09 7.11
C PHE A 265 -6.52 -15.61 8.41
N LYS A 266 -6.80 -14.73 9.39
CA LYS A 266 -7.43 -15.13 10.65
C LYS A 266 -8.78 -15.81 10.40
N GLN A 267 -9.62 -15.20 9.57
CA GLN A 267 -10.93 -15.75 9.23
C GLN A 267 -10.82 -17.15 8.60
N LEU A 268 -10.02 -17.31 7.54
CA LEU A 268 -9.81 -18.59 6.88
C LEU A 268 -9.24 -19.63 7.82
N ASN A 269 -8.23 -19.26 8.61
CA ASN A 269 -7.61 -20.16 9.57
C ASN A 269 -8.62 -20.64 10.63
N THR A 270 -9.56 -19.79 11.05
CA THR A 270 -10.65 -20.17 11.93
C THR A 270 -11.62 -21.13 11.23
N GLU A 271 -12.06 -20.81 10.01
CA GLU A 271 -13.05 -21.59 9.25
C GLU A 271 -12.54 -22.98 8.82
N ILE A 272 -11.24 -23.12 8.51
CA ILE A 272 -10.63 -24.40 8.13
C ILE A 272 -10.39 -25.29 9.36
N ASN A 273 -9.96 -24.71 10.48
CA ASN A 273 -9.63 -25.46 11.69
C ASN A 273 -10.81 -25.64 12.66
N GLY A 274 -11.98 -25.04 12.37
CA GLY A 274 -13.22 -25.25 13.13
C GLY A 274 -13.25 -24.64 14.54
N ASN A 275 -12.53 -23.52 14.75
CA ASN A 275 -12.54 -22.78 16.03
C ASN A 275 -13.55 -21.65 16.07
#